data_AF-G0QRR9-F1
#
_entry.id   AF-G0QRR9-F1
#
_cell.length_a   1.000
_cell.length_b   1.000
_cell.length_c   1.000
_cell.angle_alpha   90.00
_cell.angle_beta   90.00
_cell.angle_gamma   90.00
#
_symmetry.space_group_name_H-M   'P 1'
#
loop_
_entity.id
_entity.type
_entity.pdbx_description
1 polymer ?
#
loop_
_entity_poly.entity_id
_entity_poly.type
_entity_poly.pdbx_seq_one_letter_code
_entity_poly.pdbx_strand_id
1 'polypeptide(L)'
;MEKPKKMKLSDYEIFQTLGTGSFGRVKLSKKKGTNSFFALKQLKKAEIIRLKQVDHIINENTILSNMNHPFIVKMDGFCQDSRYIYLILEFVSGGELFTYLRSIGALEPDHACIYAAQVTCMFEYLHSKNVIYRDLKPENLLIADDGYLKLTDFGFAKIVEGRTYTLCGTPEYLAPEILLNKGHGKAVDWWTLGVLIYEMNAGIDPFTDEDPMAIYQKILKGKVKFPRNFDKNAKSIVKHLLVSDLSKRYGNLKNGAADIKNHRWFSNVDWNQLVQKKLTPPYKPVVKAPNDTSNFSSYPESDTTAPALKPADDPFLDW
;
A
#
# COMPACT_ATOMS: atom_id res chain seq x y z
N MET A 1 -6.09 0.17 -20.89
CA MET A 1 -6.18 -0.72 -19.71
C MET A 1 -7.20 -1.78 -20.02
N GLU A 2 -6.89 -3.05 -19.76
CA GLU A 2 -7.81 -4.16 -19.96
C GLU A 2 -8.92 -4.12 -18.91
N LYS A 3 -10.11 -4.61 -19.28
CA LYS A 3 -11.23 -4.72 -18.33
C LYS A 3 -10.95 -5.86 -17.34
N PRO A 4 -11.25 -5.65 -16.04
CA PRO A 4 -11.06 -6.68 -15.03
C PRO A 4 -11.95 -7.90 -15.31
N LYS A 5 -11.45 -9.09 -14.96
CA LYS A 5 -12.17 -10.35 -15.21
C LYS A 5 -13.34 -10.52 -14.22
N LYS A 6 -14.56 -10.65 -14.75
CA LYS A 6 -15.76 -10.94 -13.96
C LYS A 6 -15.80 -12.43 -13.59
N MET A 7 -15.96 -12.72 -12.30
CA MET A 7 -15.96 -14.05 -11.70
C MET A 7 -17.32 -14.35 -11.06
N LYS A 8 -17.55 -15.60 -10.63
CA LYS A 8 -18.75 -15.98 -9.88
C LYS A 8 -18.42 -16.17 -8.40
N LEU A 9 -19.18 -15.53 -7.52
CA LEU A 9 -18.99 -15.67 -6.08
C LEU A 9 -19.22 -17.12 -5.61
N SER A 10 -20.10 -17.86 -6.28
CA SER A 10 -20.37 -19.28 -6.01
C SER A 10 -19.15 -20.19 -6.14
N ASP A 11 -18.12 -19.76 -6.87
CA ASP A 11 -16.89 -20.52 -7.10
C ASP A 11 -15.93 -20.45 -5.90
N TYR A 12 -16.25 -19.63 -4.89
CA TYR A 12 -15.42 -19.41 -3.71
C TYR A 12 -16.14 -19.89 -2.45
N GLU A 13 -15.39 -20.56 -1.58
CA GLU A 13 -15.74 -20.81 -0.19
C GLU A 13 -15.13 -19.69 0.65
N ILE A 14 -15.94 -19.01 1.47
CA ILE A 14 -15.53 -17.82 2.23
C ILE A 14 -15.35 -18.21 3.70
N PHE A 15 -14.24 -17.81 4.29
CA PHE A 15 -13.86 -18.10 5.68
C PHE A 15 -13.83 -16.80 6.52
N GLN A 16 -12.94 -16.75 7.51
CA GLN A 16 -12.81 -15.65 8.47
C GLN A 16 -12.37 -14.33 7.83
N THR A 17 -12.70 -13.24 8.52
CA THR A 17 -12.23 -11.89 8.24
C THR A 17 -10.74 -11.75 8.60
N LEU A 18 -9.94 -11.30 7.62
CA LEU A 18 -8.52 -10.99 7.74
C LEU A 18 -8.27 -9.54 8.16
N GLY A 19 -9.21 -8.65 7.86
CA GLY A 19 -9.10 -7.22 8.15
C GLY A 19 -10.37 -6.45 7.85
N THR A 20 -10.48 -5.25 8.41
CA THR A 20 -11.62 -4.34 8.21
C THR A 20 -11.15 -3.00 7.68
N GLY A 21 -11.86 -2.44 6.71
CA GLY A 21 -11.59 -1.12 6.15
C GLY A 21 -12.84 -0.23 6.16
N SER A 22 -12.72 1.00 5.67
CA SER A 22 -13.78 2.01 5.75
C SER A 22 -15.11 1.59 5.11
N PHE A 23 -15.07 0.82 4.03
CA PHE A 23 -16.26 0.42 3.26
C PHE A 23 -16.62 -1.06 3.39
N GLY A 24 -15.87 -1.83 4.19
CA GLY A 24 -16.06 -3.27 4.23
C GLY A 24 -14.94 -4.04 4.90
N ARG A 25 -14.67 -5.24 4.41
CA ARG A 25 -13.78 -6.20 5.05
C ARG A 25 -13.04 -7.05 4.03
N VAL A 26 -11.89 -7.55 4.42
CA VAL A 26 -11.14 -8.53 3.67
C VAL A 26 -11.38 -9.89 4.31
N LYS A 27 -11.81 -10.88 3.53
CA LYS A 27 -12.06 -12.25 4.00
C LYS A 27 -11.12 -13.23 3.32
N LEU A 28 -10.67 -14.25 4.06
CA LEU A 28 -10.02 -15.39 3.46
C LEU A 28 -11.05 -16.17 2.64
N SER A 29 -10.63 -16.70 1.50
CA SER A 29 -11.47 -17.57 0.68
C SER A 29 -10.64 -18.63 -0.04
N LYS A 30 -11.29 -19.69 -0.48
CA LYS A 30 -10.69 -20.77 -1.28
C LYS A 30 -11.51 -20.95 -2.54
N LYS A 31 -10.83 -21.03 -3.68
CA LYS A 31 -11.52 -21.37 -4.94
C LYS A 31 -11.85 -22.85 -4.95
N LYS A 32 -13.13 -23.18 -5.11
CA LYS A 32 -13.64 -24.56 -5.10
C LYS A 32 -12.94 -25.40 -6.17
N GLY A 33 -12.66 -26.65 -5.83
CA GLY A 33 -11.93 -27.59 -6.70
C GLY A 33 -10.43 -27.32 -6.84
N THR A 34 -9.87 -26.34 -6.13
CA THR A 34 -8.43 -26.04 -6.11
C THR A 34 -7.91 -25.97 -4.68
N ASN A 35 -6.58 -25.92 -4.50
CA ASN A 35 -5.98 -25.58 -3.21
C ASN A 35 -5.50 -24.12 -3.14
N SER A 36 -6.09 -23.25 -3.97
CA SER A 36 -5.70 -21.84 -4.06
C SER A 36 -6.57 -20.97 -3.15
N PHE A 37 -5.90 -20.22 -2.28
CA PHE A 37 -6.50 -19.27 -1.35
C PHE A 37 -6.38 -17.84 -1.87
N PHE A 38 -7.39 -17.03 -1.55
CA PHE A 38 -7.53 -15.65 -2.00
C PHE A 38 -8.03 -14.76 -0.87
N ALA A 39 -7.66 -13.48 -0.90
CA ALA A 39 -8.24 -12.44 -0.08
C ALA A 39 -9.39 -11.76 -0.85
N LEU A 40 -10.62 -11.90 -0.36
CA LEU A 40 -11.80 -11.23 -0.91
C LEU A 40 -12.02 -9.89 -0.20
N LYS A 41 -11.74 -8.78 -0.88
CA LYS A 41 -12.11 -7.43 -0.41
C LYS A 41 -13.60 -7.22 -0.68
N GLN A 42 -14.44 -7.48 0.32
CA GLN A 42 -15.90 -7.30 0.28
C GLN A 42 -16.24 -5.85 0.64
N LEU A 43 -16.88 -5.12 -0.27
CA LEU A 43 -17.20 -3.70 -0.16
C LEU A 43 -18.71 -3.48 -0.23
N LYS A 44 -19.27 -2.72 0.71
CA LYS A 44 -20.72 -2.44 0.81
C LYS A 44 -21.15 -1.40 -0.21
N LYS A 45 -21.95 -1.76 -1.21
CA LYS A 45 -22.38 -0.82 -2.28
C LYS A 45 -23.14 0.39 -1.72
N ALA A 46 -24.06 0.15 -0.78
CA ALA A 46 -24.84 1.23 -0.16
C ALA A 46 -23.95 2.27 0.55
N GLU A 47 -22.89 1.84 1.25
CA GLU A 47 -21.94 2.75 1.90
C GLU A 47 -21.08 3.51 0.89
N ILE A 48 -20.63 2.84 -0.18
CA ILE A 48 -19.87 3.47 -1.26
C ILE A 48 -20.67 4.61 -1.90
N ILE A 49 -21.96 4.37 -2.18
CA ILE A 49 -22.85 5.40 -2.76
C ILE A 49 -23.07 6.54 -1.76
N ARG A 50 -23.42 6.21 -0.51
CA ARG A 50 -23.67 7.19 0.55
C ARG A 50 -22.48 8.14 0.76
N LEU A 51 -21.26 7.60 0.70
CA LEU A 51 -20.01 8.35 0.88
C LEU A 51 -19.44 8.91 -0.43
N LYS A 52 -20.16 8.77 -1.55
CA LYS A 52 -19.78 9.26 -2.89
C LYS A 52 -18.40 8.75 -3.34
N GLN A 53 -18.10 7.48 -3.08
CA GLN A 53 -16.81 6.84 -3.38
C GLN A 53 -16.84 5.92 -4.61
N VAL A 54 -17.90 5.99 -5.42
CA VAL A 54 -18.09 5.13 -6.60
C VAL A 54 -16.88 5.21 -7.54
N ASP A 55 -16.47 6.42 -7.92
CA ASP A 55 -15.33 6.64 -8.82
C ASP A 55 -14.01 6.13 -8.22
N HIS A 56 -13.83 6.22 -6.89
CA HIS A 56 -12.63 5.70 -6.24
C HIS A 56 -12.56 4.18 -6.31
N ILE A 57 -13.68 3.48 -6.07
CA ILE A 57 -13.74 2.02 -6.21
C ILE A 57 -13.53 1.61 -7.67
N ILE A 58 -14.08 2.39 -8.63
CA ILE A 58 -13.88 2.12 -10.05
C ILE A 58 -12.40 2.23 -10.44
N ASN A 59 -11.76 3.30 -9.97
CA ASN A 59 -10.34 3.54 -10.19
C ASN A 59 -9.46 2.47 -9.53
N GLU A 60 -9.75 2.07 -8.29
CA GLU A 60 -9.00 1.00 -7.59
C GLU A 60 -9.01 -0.30 -8.40
N ASN A 61 -10.19 -0.79 -8.78
CA ASN A 61 -10.33 -2.02 -9.57
C ASN A 61 -9.63 -1.90 -10.94
N THR A 62 -9.78 -0.76 -11.63
CA THR A 62 -9.16 -0.54 -12.95
C THR A 62 -7.63 -0.52 -12.86
N ILE A 63 -7.08 0.20 -11.88
CA ILE A 63 -5.63 0.28 -11.66
C ILE A 63 -5.10 -1.10 -11.29
N LEU A 64 -5.64 -1.71 -10.23
CA LEU A 64 -5.10 -2.93 -9.66
C LEU A 64 -5.16 -4.13 -10.63
N SER A 65 -6.24 -4.24 -11.41
CA SER A 65 -6.36 -5.27 -12.46
C SER A 65 -5.34 -5.14 -13.60
N ASN A 66 -4.72 -3.96 -13.76
CA ASN A 66 -3.72 -3.68 -14.77
C ASN A 66 -2.29 -3.66 -14.19
N MET A 67 -2.11 -4.01 -12.91
CA MET A 67 -0.79 -4.12 -12.27
C MET A 67 -0.25 -5.55 -12.38
N ASN A 68 1.00 -5.66 -12.82
CA ASN A 68 1.76 -6.90 -12.88
C ASN A 68 3.20 -6.61 -12.47
N HIS A 69 3.48 -6.73 -11.18
CA HIS A 69 4.80 -6.50 -10.60
C HIS A 69 5.01 -7.49 -9.43
N PRO A 70 6.21 -8.08 -9.24
CA PRO A 70 6.43 -9.12 -8.24
C PRO A 70 6.10 -8.70 -6.81
N PHE A 71 6.18 -7.39 -6.52
CA PHE A 71 5.93 -6.81 -5.19
C PHE A 71 4.59 -6.08 -5.07
N ILE A 72 3.66 -6.23 -6.02
CA ILE A 72 2.30 -5.69 -5.90
C ILE A 72 1.34 -6.87 -5.77
N VAL A 73 0.32 -6.73 -4.91
CA VAL A 73 -0.75 -7.72 -4.79
C VAL A 73 -1.45 -7.91 -6.13
N LYS A 74 -1.47 -9.15 -6.62
CA LYS A 74 -2.18 -9.52 -7.84
C LYS A 74 -3.69 -9.56 -7.59
N MET A 75 -4.44 -8.97 -8.53
CA MET A 75 -5.88 -9.13 -8.63
C MET A 75 -6.23 -10.15 -9.71
N ASP A 76 -6.95 -11.20 -9.33
CA ASP A 76 -7.36 -12.26 -10.26
C ASP A 76 -8.68 -11.92 -10.97
N GLY A 77 -9.52 -11.11 -10.35
CA GLY A 77 -10.78 -10.65 -10.91
C GLY A 77 -11.68 -10.02 -9.85
N PHE A 78 -12.93 -9.79 -10.20
CA PHE A 78 -13.94 -9.29 -9.28
C PHE A 78 -15.27 -10.02 -9.48
N CYS A 79 -16.13 -9.95 -8.48
CA CYS A 79 -17.53 -10.32 -8.60
C CYS A 79 -18.40 -9.34 -7.81
N GLN A 80 -19.71 -9.42 -7.99
CA GLN A 80 -20.66 -8.55 -7.30
C GLN A 80 -22.03 -9.21 -7.17
N ASP A 81 -22.79 -8.77 -6.16
CA ASP A 81 -24.21 -9.06 -5.97
C ASP A 81 -24.99 -7.76 -5.74
N SER A 82 -26.27 -7.82 -5.34
CA SER A 82 -27.08 -6.62 -5.10
C SER A 82 -26.66 -5.79 -3.90
N ARG A 83 -25.73 -6.28 -3.06
CA ARG A 83 -25.31 -5.66 -1.79
C ARG A 83 -23.83 -5.28 -1.79
N TYR A 84 -23.00 -6.08 -2.44
CA TYR A 84 -21.54 -6.01 -2.33
C TYR A 84 -20.82 -6.08 -3.67
N ILE A 85 -19.63 -5.49 -3.68
CA ILE A 85 -18.57 -5.74 -4.66
C ILE A 85 -17.50 -6.57 -3.95
N TYR A 86 -16.90 -7.51 -4.66
CA TYR A 86 -15.83 -8.36 -4.16
C TYR A 86 -14.63 -8.27 -5.12
N LEU A 87 -13.50 -7.76 -4.63
CA LEU A 87 -12.23 -7.85 -5.36
C LEU A 87 -11.51 -9.13 -4.92
N ILE A 88 -11.11 -9.97 -5.89
CA ILE A 88 -10.44 -11.25 -5.64
C ILE A 88 -8.94 -11.03 -5.77
N LEU A 89 -8.25 -10.99 -4.63
CA LEU A 89 -6.84 -10.67 -4.52
C LEU A 89 -6.04 -11.92 -4.12
N GLU A 90 -4.78 -11.99 -4.50
CA GLU A 90 -3.89 -13.03 -3.97
C GLU A 90 -3.84 -12.95 -2.43
N PHE A 91 -3.86 -14.10 -1.77
CA PHE A 91 -3.71 -14.17 -0.32
C PHE A 91 -2.22 -14.13 0.05
N VAL A 92 -1.83 -13.19 0.90
CA VAL A 92 -0.45 -13.01 1.38
C VAL A 92 -0.42 -13.32 2.88
N SER A 93 0.13 -14.47 3.26
CA SER A 93 -0.08 -15.06 4.60
C SER A 93 0.83 -14.54 5.71
N GLY A 94 1.86 -13.75 5.41
CA GLY A 94 2.85 -13.29 6.39
C GLY A 94 2.45 -12.07 7.21
N GLY A 95 1.26 -11.52 6.99
CA GLY A 95 0.73 -10.36 7.73
C GLY A 95 1.35 -9.03 7.31
N GLU A 96 1.09 -8.00 8.10
CA GLU A 96 1.51 -6.61 7.83
C GLU A 96 2.94 -6.35 8.30
N LEU A 97 3.70 -5.58 7.52
CA LEU A 97 4.99 -5.05 7.93
C LEU A 97 4.86 -4.21 9.22
N PHE A 98 3.73 -3.53 9.41
CA PHE A 98 3.40 -2.81 10.64
C PHE A 98 3.51 -3.71 11.87
N THR A 99 2.80 -4.85 11.90
CA THR A 99 2.81 -5.77 13.05
C THR A 99 4.22 -6.29 13.31
N TYR A 100 4.96 -6.64 12.25
CA TYR A 100 6.34 -7.09 12.39
C TYR A 100 7.25 -5.99 12.98
N LEU A 101 7.25 -4.78 12.39
CA LEU A 101 8.03 -3.65 12.85
C LEU A 101 7.74 -3.32 14.32
N ARG A 102 6.47 -3.30 14.72
CA ARG A 102 6.06 -3.01 16.10
C ARG A 102 6.54 -4.07 17.08
N SER A 103 6.60 -5.35 16.67
CA SER A 103 7.07 -6.44 17.54
C SER A 103 8.57 -6.43 17.82
N ILE A 104 9.38 -5.87 16.91
CA ILE A 104 10.84 -5.78 17.05
C ILE A 104 11.33 -4.38 17.42
N GLY A 105 10.45 -3.38 17.39
CA GLY A 105 10.78 -1.97 17.62
C GLY A 105 11.34 -1.28 16.37
N ALA A 106 12.49 -1.71 15.87
CA ALA A 106 13.11 -1.17 14.66
C ALA A 106 13.79 -2.29 13.84
N LEU A 107 13.90 -2.10 12.53
CA LEU A 107 14.61 -3.04 11.66
C LEU A 107 16.13 -2.82 11.73
N GLU A 108 16.86 -3.90 11.52
CA GLU A 108 18.28 -3.82 11.20
C GLU A 108 18.51 -2.95 9.94
N PRO A 109 19.61 -2.17 9.87
CA PRO A 109 19.83 -1.23 8.77
C PRO A 109 19.75 -1.86 7.37
N ASP A 110 20.32 -3.06 7.19
CA ASP A 110 20.30 -3.77 5.92
C ASP A 110 18.88 -4.28 5.58
N HIS A 111 18.11 -4.68 6.58
CA HIS A 111 16.71 -5.11 6.41
C HIS A 111 15.83 -3.96 5.92
N ALA A 112 15.96 -2.78 6.54
CA ALA A 112 15.27 -1.57 6.12
C ALA A 112 15.66 -1.15 4.69
N CYS A 113 16.94 -1.30 4.33
CA CYS A 113 17.44 -1.02 2.97
C CYS A 113 16.77 -1.91 1.91
N ILE A 114 16.71 -3.22 2.15
CA ILE A 114 16.11 -4.17 1.20
C ILE A 114 14.61 -3.95 1.04
N TYR A 115 13.87 -3.68 2.12
CA TYR A 115 12.45 -3.34 2.02
C TYR A 115 12.21 -2.01 1.31
N ALA A 116 12.99 -0.97 1.62
CA ALA A 116 12.91 0.30 0.90
C ALA A 116 13.25 0.18 -0.60
N ALA A 117 14.17 -0.72 -0.96
CA ALA A 117 14.50 -1.01 -2.35
C ALA A 117 13.31 -1.65 -3.08
N GLN A 118 12.57 -2.55 -2.43
CA GLN A 118 11.36 -3.14 -3.01
C GLN A 118 10.28 -2.07 -3.26
N VAL A 119 10.05 -1.17 -2.29
CA VAL A 119 9.11 -0.05 -2.45
C VAL A 119 9.55 0.91 -3.55
N THR A 120 10.86 1.15 -3.68
CA THR A 120 11.41 1.96 -4.79
C THR A 120 11.06 1.34 -6.15
N CYS A 121 11.20 0.01 -6.31
CA CYS A 121 10.78 -0.69 -7.52
C CYS A 121 9.25 -0.61 -7.75
N MET A 122 8.44 -0.76 -6.70
CA MET A 122 6.98 -0.61 -6.80
C MET A 122 6.61 0.78 -7.34
N PHE A 123 7.19 1.85 -6.79
CA PHE A 123 6.92 3.22 -7.24
C PHE A 123 7.45 3.50 -8.63
N GLU A 124 8.67 3.08 -8.97
CA GLU A 124 9.20 3.20 -10.33
C GLU A 124 8.25 2.56 -11.35
N TYR A 125 7.74 1.36 -11.05
CA TYR A 125 6.75 0.67 -11.88
C TYR A 125 5.42 1.42 -11.97
N LEU A 126 4.80 1.81 -10.84
CA LEU A 126 3.53 2.54 -10.84
C LEU A 126 3.63 3.87 -11.59
N HIS A 127 4.70 4.62 -11.34
CA HIS A 127 4.96 5.93 -11.94
C HIS A 127 5.20 5.83 -13.44
N SER A 128 5.79 4.72 -13.93
CA SER A 128 5.90 4.45 -15.38
C SER A 128 4.55 4.30 -16.08
N LYS A 129 3.49 3.98 -15.33
CA LYS A 129 2.10 3.88 -15.80
C LYS A 129 1.24 5.09 -15.43
N ASN A 130 1.87 6.19 -15.00
CA ASN A 130 1.20 7.39 -14.49
C ASN A 130 0.28 7.15 -13.27
N VAL A 131 0.51 6.06 -12.52
CA VAL A 131 -0.23 5.80 -11.28
C VAL A 131 0.55 6.40 -10.11
N ILE A 132 -0.14 7.17 -9.26
CA ILE A 132 0.37 7.63 -7.96
C ILE A 132 -0.36 6.83 -6.88
N TYR A 133 0.37 6.30 -5.90
CA TYR A 133 -0.18 5.40 -4.88
C TYR A 133 -0.88 6.13 -3.72
N ARG A 134 -0.22 7.16 -3.16
CA ARG A 134 -0.76 8.12 -2.17
C ARG A 134 -1.11 7.59 -0.77
N ASP A 135 -0.94 6.31 -0.45
CA ASP A 135 -1.19 5.77 0.90
C ASP A 135 -0.12 4.79 1.37
N LEU A 136 1.16 5.06 1.10
CA LEU A 136 2.24 4.22 1.63
C LEU A 136 2.32 4.38 3.14
N LYS A 137 2.27 3.24 3.82
CA LYS A 137 2.47 3.04 5.26
C LYS A 137 2.74 1.56 5.53
N PRO A 138 3.31 1.18 6.69
CA PRO A 138 3.65 -0.22 6.98
C PRO A 138 2.45 -1.17 6.96
N GLU A 139 1.23 -0.69 7.23
CA GLU A 139 -0.02 -1.46 7.20
C GLU A 139 -0.39 -1.91 5.78
N ASN A 140 -0.03 -1.10 4.77
CA ASN A 140 -0.31 -1.40 3.37
C ASN A 140 0.80 -2.22 2.67
N LEU A 141 1.80 -2.66 3.44
CA LEU A 141 2.88 -3.54 2.98
C LEU A 141 2.73 -4.89 3.68
N LEU A 142 2.28 -5.90 2.93
CA LEU A 142 2.19 -7.26 3.43
C LEU A 142 3.53 -7.99 3.21
N ILE A 143 3.90 -8.88 4.13
CA ILE A 143 5.07 -9.75 3.97
C ILE A 143 4.57 -11.10 3.43
N ALA A 144 5.11 -11.56 2.30
CA ALA A 144 4.81 -12.88 1.76
C ALA A 144 5.56 -13.99 2.53
N ASP A 145 5.18 -15.24 2.30
CA ASP A 145 5.84 -16.42 2.88
C ASP A 145 7.32 -16.55 2.48
N ASP A 146 7.68 -16.04 1.29
CA ASP A 146 9.05 -15.91 0.82
C ASP A 146 9.82 -14.72 1.44
N GLY A 147 9.17 -13.90 2.28
CA GLY A 147 9.75 -12.75 2.97
C GLY A 147 9.84 -11.46 2.14
N TYR A 148 9.33 -11.45 0.91
CA TYR A 148 9.24 -10.25 0.10
C TYR A 148 7.95 -9.48 0.37
N LEU A 149 7.98 -8.17 0.12
CA LEU A 149 6.82 -7.30 0.30
C LEU A 149 5.82 -7.43 -0.85
N LYS A 150 4.56 -7.23 -0.50
CA LYS A 150 3.42 -7.10 -1.39
C LYS A 150 2.64 -5.84 -1.03
N LEU A 151 2.69 -4.83 -1.90
CA LEU A 151 1.89 -3.62 -1.76
C LEU A 151 0.42 -3.95 -2.02
N THR A 152 -0.42 -3.62 -1.04
CA THR A 152 -1.87 -3.83 -1.08
C THR A 152 -2.62 -2.49 -1.04
N ASP A 153 -3.94 -2.54 -0.98
CA ASP A 153 -4.89 -1.42 -0.85
C ASP A 153 -4.64 -0.23 -1.80
N PHE A 154 -5.31 -0.23 -2.95
CA PHE A 154 -5.15 0.78 -3.99
C PHE A 154 -6.29 1.82 -3.93
N GLY A 155 -7.01 1.92 -2.82
CA GLY A 155 -8.17 2.80 -2.66
C GLY A 155 -7.88 4.28 -2.89
N PHE A 156 -6.65 4.74 -2.62
CA PHE A 156 -6.19 6.09 -2.95
C PHE A 156 -5.30 6.17 -4.20
N ALA A 157 -5.03 5.06 -4.88
CA ALA A 157 -4.26 5.10 -6.10
C ALA A 157 -5.02 5.88 -7.20
N LYS A 158 -4.30 6.62 -8.04
CA LYS A 158 -4.91 7.41 -9.12
C LYS A 158 -3.99 7.53 -10.32
N ILE A 159 -4.55 7.43 -11.52
CA ILE A 159 -3.86 7.74 -12.78
C ILE A 159 -3.84 9.26 -12.94
N VAL A 160 -2.65 9.85 -13.00
CA VAL A 160 -2.44 11.31 -13.06
C VAL A 160 -1.32 11.62 -14.05
N GLU A 161 -1.66 12.32 -15.13
CA GLU A 161 -0.67 12.81 -16.11
C GLU A 161 -0.03 14.14 -15.67
N GLY A 162 -0.73 14.93 -14.86
CA GLY A 162 -0.28 16.22 -14.35
C GLY A 162 -0.39 16.33 -12.83
N ARG A 163 -1.41 17.06 -12.36
CA ARG A 163 -1.66 17.29 -10.93
C ARG A 163 -3.03 16.81 -10.51
N THR A 164 -3.15 16.43 -9.25
CA THR A 164 -4.41 16.15 -8.55
C THR A 164 -4.46 16.97 -7.25
N TYR A 165 -5.65 17.19 -6.71
CA TYR A 165 -5.89 18.12 -5.57
C TYR A 165 -6.58 17.45 -4.38
N THR A 166 -6.93 16.17 -4.49
CA THR A 166 -7.62 15.44 -3.41
C THR A 166 -6.72 15.30 -2.19
N LEU A 167 -7.14 15.85 -1.05
CA LEU A 167 -6.52 15.58 0.25
C LEU A 167 -6.83 14.14 0.67
N CYS A 168 -5.85 13.25 0.62
CA CYS A 168 -5.98 11.85 1.03
C CYS A 168 -4.63 11.30 1.51
N GLY A 169 -4.68 10.17 2.21
CA GLY A 169 -3.52 9.53 2.83
C GLY A 169 -3.61 9.56 4.35
N THR A 170 -2.59 9.01 4.99
CA THR A 170 -2.49 8.89 6.45
C THR A 170 -1.70 10.08 7.02
N PRO A 171 -2.16 10.78 8.09
CA PRO A 171 -1.62 12.07 8.54
C PRO A 171 -0.10 12.15 8.63
N GLU A 172 0.54 11.14 9.22
CA GLU A 172 1.99 11.02 9.47
C GLU A 172 2.81 10.93 8.18
N TYR A 173 2.17 10.50 7.09
CA TYR A 173 2.77 10.25 5.78
C TYR A 173 2.48 11.36 4.76
N LEU A 174 1.65 12.35 5.09
CA LEU A 174 1.27 13.40 4.14
C LEU A 174 2.46 14.29 3.75
N ALA A 175 2.59 14.54 2.45
CA ALA A 175 3.58 15.47 1.93
C ALA A 175 3.14 16.95 2.14
N PRO A 176 4.08 17.90 2.33
CA PRO A 176 3.74 19.30 2.60
C PRO A 176 2.84 19.94 1.54
N GLU A 177 3.03 19.62 0.27
CA GLU A 177 2.23 20.16 -0.84
C GLU A 177 0.77 19.67 -0.86
N ILE A 178 0.48 18.51 -0.25
CA ILE A 178 -0.90 18.02 -0.07
C ILE A 178 -1.58 18.89 1.00
N LEU A 179 -0.91 19.12 2.13
CA LEU A 179 -1.42 19.96 3.22
C LEU A 179 -1.64 21.42 2.80
N LEU A 180 -0.79 21.93 1.91
CA LEU A 180 -0.89 23.29 1.37
C LEU A 180 -1.83 23.41 0.16
N ASN A 181 -2.48 22.32 -0.26
CA ASN A 181 -3.40 22.28 -1.40
C ASN A 181 -2.80 22.85 -2.71
N LYS A 182 -1.50 22.66 -2.97
CA LYS A 182 -0.79 23.24 -4.14
C LYS A 182 -0.95 22.45 -5.45
N GLY A 183 -1.74 21.38 -5.41
CA GLY A 183 -1.78 20.34 -6.43
C GLY A 183 -0.52 19.48 -6.37
N HIS A 184 -0.68 18.16 -6.44
CA HIS A 184 0.41 17.20 -6.25
C HIS A 184 0.45 16.15 -7.35
N GLY A 185 1.62 15.51 -7.48
CA GLY A 185 1.92 14.47 -8.46
C GLY A 185 2.74 13.35 -7.84
N LYS A 186 3.49 12.60 -8.66
CA LYS A 186 4.29 11.43 -8.28
C LYS A 186 5.27 11.67 -7.11
N ALA A 187 5.71 12.91 -6.91
CA ALA A 187 6.64 13.31 -5.84
C ALA A 187 6.15 13.02 -4.42
N VAL A 188 4.83 12.86 -4.19
CA VAL A 188 4.29 12.55 -2.86
C VAL A 188 4.62 11.13 -2.42
N ASP A 189 4.68 10.18 -3.35
CA ASP A 189 5.08 8.80 -3.06
C ASP A 189 6.55 8.75 -2.63
N TRP A 190 7.42 9.56 -3.23
CA TRP A 190 8.82 9.65 -2.80
C TRP A 190 8.98 10.29 -1.41
N TRP A 191 8.09 11.21 -1.03
CA TRP A 191 8.04 11.71 0.35
C TRP A 191 7.65 10.59 1.33
N THR A 192 6.59 9.83 1.01
CA THR A 192 6.13 8.74 1.87
C THR A 192 7.18 7.63 2.00
N LEU A 193 7.99 7.37 0.96
CA LEU A 193 9.17 6.51 1.07
C LEU A 193 10.18 7.03 2.10
N GLY A 194 10.41 8.35 2.14
CA GLY A 194 11.29 8.97 3.13
C GLY A 194 10.79 8.79 4.56
N VAL A 195 9.48 8.91 4.77
CA VAL A 195 8.82 8.63 6.06
C VAL A 195 8.98 7.15 6.43
N LEU A 196 8.72 6.23 5.50
CA LEU A 196 8.84 4.79 5.73
C LEU A 196 10.28 4.37 6.05
N ILE A 197 11.28 4.87 5.32
CA ILE A 197 12.69 4.59 5.61
C ILE A 197 13.05 5.06 7.03
N TYR A 198 12.58 6.25 7.41
CA TYR A 198 12.80 6.75 8.77
C TYR A 198 12.15 5.82 9.80
N GLU A 199 10.87 5.50 9.63
CA GLU A 199 10.10 4.67 10.58
C GLU A 199 10.70 3.27 10.73
N MET A 200 11.11 2.63 9.64
CA MET A 200 11.77 1.33 9.67
C MET A 200 13.09 1.33 10.46
N ASN A 201 13.88 2.40 10.37
CA ASN A 201 15.18 2.51 11.05
C ASN A 201 15.07 3.04 12.49
N ALA A 202 14.05 3.84 12.80
CA ALA A 202 13.88 4.47 14.12
C ALA A 202 12.81 3.79 15.00
N GLY A 203 11.94 2.98 14.40
CA GLY A 203 10.77 2.37 15.05
C GLY A 203 9.58 3.30 15.26
N ILE A 204 9.71 4.56 14.84
CA ILE A 204 8.72 5.62 15.00
C ILE A 204 8.83 6.56 13.81
N ASP A 205 7.72 7.15 13.38
CA ASP A 205 7.70 8.08 12.26
C ASP A 205 8.41 9.43 12.62
N PRO A 206 8.81 10.25 11.64
CA PRO A 206 9.59 11.46 11.88
C PRO A 206 8.76 12.66 12.38
N PHE A 207 7.42 12.59 12.30
CA PHE A 207 6.53 13.73 12.58
C PHE A 207 5.49 13.43 13.66
N THR A 208 5.66 12.37 14.45
CA THR A 208 4.70 11.86 15.45
C THR A 208 4.24 12.93 16.42
N ASP A 209 2.93 13.01 16.63
CA ASP A 209 2.28 13.75 17.71
C ASP A 209 0.93 13.07 18.03
N GLU A 210 0.30 13.41 19.15
CA GLU A 210 -1.06 12.93 19.46
C GLU A 210 -2.12 13.76 18.73
N ASP A 211 -1.84 15.04 18.47
CA ASP A 211 -2.73 15.93 17.73
C ASP A 211 -2.38 15.94 16.22
N PRO A 212 -3.30 15.52 15.32
CA PRO A 212 -3.09 15.60 13.88
C PRO A 212 -2.69 17.00 13.38
N MET A 213 -3.19 18.07 14.01
CA MET A 213 -2.80 19.43 13.64
C MET A 213 -1.34 19.72 13.97
N ALA A 214 -0.83 19.20 15.09
CA ALA A 214 0.57 19.30 15.46
C ALA A 214 1.47 18.49 14.50
N ILE A 215 1.03 17.31 14.04
CA ILE A 215 1.70 16.54 12.98
C ILE A 215 1.84 17.40 11.72
N TYR A 216 0.74 18.02 11.26
CA TYR A 216 0.76 18.89 10.08
C TYR A 216 1.74 20.06 10.22
N GLN A 217 1.76 20.71 11.39
CA GLN A 217 2.72 21.79 11.67
C GLN A 217 4.17 21.31 11.61
N LYS A 218 4.48 20.10 12.10
CA LYS A 218 5.82 19.51 12.04
C LYS A 218 6.24 19.20 10.60
N ILE A 219 5.34 18.62 9.79
CA ILE A 219 5.54 18.35 8.36
C ILE A 219 5.87 19.65 7.62
N LEU A 220 5.04 20.69 7.79
CA LEU A 220 5.23 22.00 7.14
C LEU A 220 6.53 22.69 7.57
N LYS A 221 6.96 22.50 8.82
CA LYS A 221 8.23 23.01 9.33
C LYS A 221 9.45 22.28 8.74
N GLY A 222 9.28 21.04 8.29
CA GLY A 222 10.32 20.24 7.62
C GLY A 222 11.53 19.89 8.49
N LYS A 223 11.43 19.97 9.82
CA LYS A 223 12.54 19.69 10.74
C LYS A 223 12.46 18.27 11.28
N VAL A 224 13.17 17.35 10.64
CA VAL A 224 13.33 15.95 11.08
C VAL A 224 14.47 15.84 12.09
N LYS A 225 14.19 15.27 13.27
CA LYS A 225 15.21 14.92 14.27
C LYS A 225 15.59 13.46 14.06
N PHE A 226 16.88 13.14 14.08
CA PHE A 226 17.36 11.77 13.90
C PHE A 226 17.94 11.23 15.22
N PRO A 227 17.70 9.96 15.58
CA PRO A 227 18.41 9.28 16.66
C PRO A 227 19.93 9.35 16.48
N ARG A 228 20.69 9.28 17.59
CA ARG A 228 22.17 9.37 17.56
C ARG A 228 22.81 8.26 16.73
N ASN A 229 22.26 7.05 16.79
CA ASN A 229 22.78 5.85 16.13
C ASN A 229 22.14 5.58 14.76
N PHE A 230 21.42 6.55 14.20
CA PHE A 230 20.78 6.39 12.89
C PHE A 230 21.85 6.27 11.79
N ASP A 231 21.70 5.30 10.90
CA ASP A 231 22.68 5.07 9.82
C ASP A 231 22.92 6.34 8.99
N LYS A 232 24.19 6.62 8.71
CA LYS A 232 24.59 7.89 8.05
C LYS A 232 24.08 7.97 6.62
N ASN A 233 24.06 6.86 5.90
CA ASN A 233 23.58 6.81 4.52
C ASN A 233 22.05 6.83 4.49
N ALA A 234 21.37 6.13 5.39
CA ALA A 234 19.92 6.18 5.58
C ALA A 234 19.48 7.62 5.88
N LYS A 235 20.16 8.29 6.81
CA LYS A 235 19.90 9.70 7.15
C LYS A 235 20.06 10.61 5.92
N SER A 236 21.06 10.34 5.08
CA SER A 236 21.30 11.11 3.87
C SER A 236 20.16 10.94 2.87
N ILE A 237 19.71 9.71 2.56
CA ILE A 237 18.60 9.51 1.62
C ILE A 237 17.29 10.08 2.16
N VAL A 238 16.99 9.89 3.45
CA VAL A 238 15.79 10.47 4.08
C VAL A 238 15.78 11.99 3.93
N LYS A 239 16.93 12.66 4.09
CA LYS A 239 17.02 14.12 3.87
C LYS A 239 16.82 14.55 2.43
N HIS A 240 17.08 13.70 1.44
CA HIS A 240 16.83 14.00 0.03
C HIS A 240 15.37 13.70 -0.40
N LEU A 241 14.67 12.82 0.33
CA LEU A 241 13.26 12.49 0.12
C LEU A 241 12.33 13.43 0.88
N LEU A 242 12.66 13.76 2.14
CA LEU A 242 11.87 14.66 3.00
C LEU A 242 12.23 16.13 2.75
N VAL A 243 12.09 16.55 1.50
CA VAL A 243 12.35 17.92 1.02
C VAL A 243 11.05 18.56 0.56
N SER A 244 10.66 19.70 1.14
CA SER A 244 9.43 20.42 0.75
C SER A 244 9.53 21.05 -0.64
N ASP A 245 10.73 21.43 -1.06
CA ASP A 245 10.99 21.97 -2.40
C ASP A 245 11.02 20.84 -3.44
N LEU A 246 9.96 20.76 -4.25
CA LEU A 246 9.81 19.74 -5.28
C LEU A 246 10.91 19.75 -6.34
N SER A 247 11.60 20.88 -6.55
CA SER A 247 12.73 20.98 -7.48
C SER A 247 14.01 20.31 -6.96
N LYS A 248 14.01 19.88 -5.69
CA LYS A 248 15.15 19.28 -4.99
C LYS A 248 14.87 17.88 -4.44
N ARG A 249 13.60 17.45 -4.41
CA ARG A 249 13.22 16.13 -3.90
C ARG A 249 13.67 15.02 -4.85
N TYR A 250 14.39 14.04 -4.34
CA TYR A 250 14.77 12.85 -5.11
C TYR A 250 13.53 12.10 -5.60
N GLY A 251 13.64 11.47 -6.77
CA GLY A 251 12.49 10.87 -7.47
C GLY A 251 11.71 11.88 -8.34
N ASN A 252 11.85 13.19 -8.12
CA ASN A 252 11.20 14.25 -8.90
C ASN A 252 12.17 15.09 -9.73
N LEU A 253 13.47 14.79 -9.69
CA LEU A 253 14.48 15.45 -10.51
C LEU A 253 14.57 14.82 -11.91
N LYS A 254 15.48 15.32 -12.74
CA LYS A 254 15.68 14.84 -14.12
C LYS A 254 15.93 13.33 -14.24
N ASN A 255 16.62 12.72 -13.28
CA ASN A 255 16.91 11.28 -13.33
C ASN A 255 15.82 10.43 -12.65
N GLY A 256 14.77 11.05 -12.08
CA GLY A 256 13.65 10.35 -11.46
C GLY A 256 14.08 9.37 -10.37
N ALA A 257 13.60 8.12 -10.47
CA ALA A 257 13.93 7.05 -9.53
C ALA A 257 15.43 6.71 -9.49
N ALA A 258 16.20 7.01 -10.55
CA ALA A 258 17.63 6.70 -10.58
C ALA A 258 18.44 7.50 -9.54
N ASP A 259 18.01 8.72 -9.17
CA ASP A 259 18.67 9.47 -8.09
C ASP A 259 18.55 8.75 -6.73
N ILE A 260 17.47 7.99 -6.54
CA ILE A 260 17.25 7.15 -5.36
C ILE A 260 18.08 5.88 -5.49
N LYS A 261 17.97 5.16 -6.61
CA LYS A 261 18.61 3.85 -6.81
C LYS A 261 20.14 3.91 -6.79
N ASN A 262 20.72 5.03 -7.22
CA ASN A 262 22.17 5.25 -7.22
C ASN A 262 22.70 5.88 -5.92
N HIS A 263 21.83 6.18 -4.95
CA HIS A 263 22.27 6.74 -3.68
C HIS A 263 23.11 5.71 -2.89
N ARG A 264 24.15 6.17 -2.18
CA ARG A 264 25.11 5.32 -1.45
C ARG A 264 24.47 4.33 -0.47
N TRP A 265 23.30 4.67 0.09
CA TRP A 265 22.54 3.78 0.97
C TRP A 265 22.13 2.47 0.28
N PHE A 266 21.87 2.49 -1.03
CA PHE A 266 21.53 1.30 -1.82
C PHE A 266 22.72 0.69 -2.55
N SER A 267 23.96 1.07 -2.22
CA SER A 267 25.17 0.65 -2.96
C SER A 267 25.39 -0.87 -3.03
N ASN A 268 24.87 -1.61 -2.05
CA ASN A 268 24.96 -3.08 -1.99
C ASN A 268 23.72 -3.79 -2.58
N VAL A 269 22.75 -3.04 -3.12
CA VAL A 269 21.52 -3.62 -3.67
C VAL A 269 21.71 -3.91 -5.16
N ASP A 270 21.71 -5.20 -5.52
CA ASP A 270 21.53 -5.61 -6.90
C ASP A 270 20.04 -5.56 -7.26
N TRP A 271 19.65 -4.51 -7.96
CA TRP A 271 18.27 -4.26 -8.38
C TRP A 271 17.68 -5.36 -9.27
N ASN A 272 18.51 -6.01 -10.11
CA ASN A 272 18.06 -7.07 -10.99
C ASN A 272 17.79 -8.35 -10.20
N GLN A 273 18.70 -8.72 -9.29
CA GLN A 273 18.49 -9.85 -8.39
C GLN A 273 17.30 -9.61 -7.45
N LEU A 274 17.11 -8.37 -6.98
CA LEU A 274 15.97 -8.00 -6.14
C LEU A 274 14.65 -8.28 -6.87
N VAL A 275 14.44 -7.74 -8.06
CA VAL A 275 13.19 -7.92 -8.83
C VAL A 275 12.95 -9.39 -9.21
N GLN A 276 14.02 -10.17 -9.41
CA GLN A 276 13.95 -11.62 -9.63
C GLN A 276 13.77 -12.44 -8.34
N LYS A 277 13.62 -11.78 -7.19
CA LYS A 277 13.50 -12.41 -5.85
C LYS A 277 14.66 -13.34 -5.50
N LYS A 278 15.88 -12.99 -5.89
CA LYS A 278 17.10 -13.78 -5.64
C LYS A 278 17.89 -13.35 -4.42
N LEU A 279 17.59 -12.20 -3.83
CA LEU A 279 18.22 -11.76 -2.60
C LEU A 279 17.66 -12.53 -1.40
N THR A 280 18.47 -12.66 -0.34
CA THR A 280 17.98 -13.20 0.93
C THR A 280 16.97 -12.21 1.52
N PRO A 281 15.74 -12.66 1.86
CA PRO A 281 14.74 -11.77 2.43
C PRO A 281 15.14 -11.37 3.87
N PRO A 282 14.81 -10.14 4.31
CA PRO A 282 15.12 -9.67 5.66
C PRO A 282 14.50 -10.51 6.79
N TYR A 283 13.28 -10.99 6.56
CA TYR A 283 12.52 -11.78 7.51
C TYR A 283 11.63 -12.75 6.75
N LYS A 284 11.55 -14.00 7.22
CA LYS A 284 10.60 -14.98 6.72
C LYS A 284 9.53 -15.22 7.81
N PRO A 285 8.25 -14.91 7.52
CA PRO A 285 7.19 -15.15 8.48
C PRO A 285 6.97 -16.64 8.71
N VAL A 286 6.55 -17.01 9.92
CA VAL A 286 6.13 -18.37 10.21
C VAL A 286 4.75 -18.59 9.62
N VAL A 287 4.65 -19.46 8.62
CA VAL A 287 3.42 -19.82 7.93
C VAL A 287 3.30 -21.35 7.94
N LYS A 288 2.31 -21.88 8.64
CA LYS A 288 2.15 -23.33 8.88
C LYS A 288 1.43 -24.05 7.75
N ALA A 289 0.58 -23.34 7.02
CA ALA A 289 -0.25 -23.87 5.94
C ALA A 289 -0.66 -22.76 4.95
N PRO A 290 -1.12 -23.09 3.73
CA PRO A 290 -1.56 -22.11 2.74
C PRO A 290 -2.75 -21.23 3.18
N ASN A 291 -3.52 -21.66 4.17
CA ASN A 291 -4.65 -20.94 4.75
C ASN A 291 -4.35 -20.38 6.15
N ASP A 292 -3.08 -20.37 6.55
CA ASP A 292 -2.69 -19.90 7.87
C ASP A 292 -2.95 -18.40 8.00
N THR A 293 -3.72 -18.05 9.03
CA THR A 293 -4.04 -16.66 9.36
C THR A 293 -3.46 -16.24 10.70
N SER A 294 -2.50 -16.97 11.27
CA SER A 294 -1.91 -16.64 12.58
C SER A 294 -1.14 -15.33 12.60
N ASN A 295 -0.73 -14.82 11.43
CA ASN A 295 -0.07 -13.51 11.29
C ASN A 295 -1.07 -12.36 11.14
N PHE A 296 -2.38 -12.62 11.24
CA PHE A 296 -3.44 -11.61 11.18
C PHE A 296 -4.12 -11.47 12.54
N SER A 297 -4.58 -10.26 12.84
CA SER A 297 -5.42 -10.01 13.99
C SER A 297 -6.78 -10.72 13.85
N SER A 298 -7.35 -11.15 14.97
CA SER A 298 -8.71 -11.72 14.98
C SER A 298 -9.74 -10.59 14.91
N TYR A 299 -10.61 -10.61 13.90
CA TYR A 299 -11.71 -9.67 13.76
C TYR A 299 -13.07 -10.35 13.97
N PRO A 300 -14.02 -9.73 14.68
CA PRO A 300 -15.37 -10.26 14.79
C PRO A 300 -16.06 -10.30 13.42
N GLU A 301 -16.80 -11.37 13.18
CA GLU A 301 -17.71 -11.41 12.03
C GLU A 301 -18.82 -10.37 12.20
N SER A 302 -19.27 -9.76 11.10
CA SER A 302 -20.33 -8.75 11.15
C SER A 302 -21.67 -9.45 11.05
N ASP A 303 -22.52 -9.21 12.05
CA ASP A 303 -23.92 -9.66 12.06
C ASP A 303 -24.82 -8.80 11.18
N THR A 304 -24.29 -7.70 10.62
CA THR A 304 -25.06 -6.69 9.87
C THR A 304 -24.85 -6.81 8.37
N THR A 305 -25.84 -7.41 7.70
CA THR A 305 -25.89 -7.44 6.23
C THR A 305 -26.22 -6.07 5.66
N ALA A 306 -25.42 -5.59 4.69
CA ALA A 306 -25.72 -4.38 3.95
C ALA A 306 -27.04 -4.49 3.19
N PRO A 307 -27.83 -3.40 3.05
CA PRO A 307 -29.09 -3.42 2.31
C PRO A 307 -28.85 -3.74 0.83
N ALA A 308 -29.79 -4.45 0.21
CA ALA A 308 -29.75 -4.70 -1.23
C ALA A 308 -30.16 -3.44 -1.98
N LEU A 309 -29.39 -3.10 -3.02
CA LEU A 309 -29.74 -2.05 -3.96
C LEU A 309 -30.73 -2.56 -5.00
N LYS A 310 -31.61 -1.66 -5.44
CA LYS A 310 -32.43 -1.89 -6.62
C LYS A 310 -31.56 -1.67 -7.86
N PRO A 311 -31.83 -2.37 -8.98
CA PRO A 311 -31.05 -2.18 -10.21
C PRO A 311 -30.95 -0.71 -10.65
N ALA A 312 -32.05 0.06 -10.57
CA ALA A 312 -32.04 1.48 -10.95
C ALA A 312 -31.09 2.37 -10.12
N ASP A 313 -30.72 1.91 -8.92
CA ASP A 313 -29.89 2.66 -7.96
C ASP A 313 -28.45 2.11 -7.88
N ASP A 314 -28.10 1.10 -8.68
CA ASP A 314 -26.80 0.41 -8.61
C ASP A 314 -25.87 0.87 -9.74
N PRO A 315 -24.90 1.78 -9.46
CA PRO A 315 -23.99 2.32 -10.47
C PRO A 315 -22.96 1.29 -10.96
N PHE A 316 -22.95 0.08 -10.40
CA PHE A 316 -22.02 -0.98 -10.76
C PHE A 316 -22.64 -2.05 -11.66
N LEU A 317 -23.88 -1.91 -12.12
CA LEU A 317 -24.54 -2.92 -12.95
C LEU A 317 -23.78 -3.25 -14.24
N ASP A 318 -23.30 -2.20 -14.91
CA ASP A 318 -22.57 -2.30 -16.18
C ASP A 318 -21.09 -2.68 -16.01
N TRP A 319 -20.71 -2.98 -14.77
CA TRP A 319 -19.36 -3.39 -14.38
C TRP A 319 -19.14 -4.90 -14.58
#